data_AF-A0A2Z6PBP3-F1
#
_entry.id   AF-A0A2Z6PBP3-F1
#
_cell.length_a   1.000
_cell.length_b   1.000
_cell.length_c   1.000
_cell.angle_alpha   90.00
_cell.angle_beta   90.00
_cell.angle_gamma   90.00
#
_symmetry.space_group_name_H-M   'P 1'
#
loop_
_entity.id
_entity.type
_entity.pdbx_description
1 polymer ?
#
loop_
_entity_poly.entity_id
_entity_poly.type
_entity_poly.pdbx_seq_one_letter_code
_entity_poly.pdbx_strand_id
1 'polypeptide(L)'
;MLQSDQQTCMLCDGKIETAVHLFLHCDWVAKVWYEITRWLGFTLIIPPNLAIYFAMWATCVSNKKEKKGICLIWNAFMWVVWKTRNRCIFNNMAAICEEVVEQIKVMSWQWFIGTMAKAPCLLHEWKWSLIDCCLGFSDI
;
A
#
# COMPACT_ATOMS: atom_id res chain seq x y z
N MET A 1 6.30 26.84 22.80
CA MET A 1 5.81 25.50 23.18
C MET A 1 4.65 25.18 22.27
N LEU A 2 4.81 24.23 21.36
CA LEU A 2 3.71 23.79 20.49
C LEU A 2 2.71 23.02 21.36
N GLN A 3 1.46 23.47 21.43
CA GLN A 3 0.37 22.75 22.07
C GLN A 3 0.31 21.34 21.48
N SER A 4 0.40 20.33 22.35
CA SER A 4 0.11 18.94 22.00
C SER A 4 -1.40 18.76 21.90
N ASP A 5 -2.03 19.37 20.90
CA ASP A 5 -3.34 18.90 20.47
C ASP A 5 -3.11 17.50 19.90
N GLN A 6 -3.57 16.49 20.63
CA GLN A 6 -3.59 15.12 20.14
C GLN A 6 -4.52 15.08 18.93
N GLN A 7 -3.97 15.27 17.73
CA GLN A 7 -4.74 15.26 16.49
C GLN A 7 -5.44 13.91 16.35
N THR A 8 -6.76 13.95 16.21
CA THR A 8 -7.57 12.76 15.92
C THR A 8 -7.34 12.33 14.48
N CYS A 9 -7.42 11.02 14.22
CA CYS A 9 -7.25 10.50 12.87
C CYS A 9 -8.47 10.85 12.02
N MET A 10 -8.25 11.70 11.01
CA MET A 10 -9.30 12.16 10.07
C MET A 10 -9.89 11.03 9.20
N LEU A 11 -9.21 9.88 9.10
CA LEU A 11 -9.67 8.77 8.26
C LEU A 11 -10.69 7.86 8.96
N CYS A 12 -10.59 7.69 10.29
CA CYS A 12 -11.52 6.85 11.05
C CYS A 12 -12.29 7.61 12.14
N ASP A 13 -12.08 8.92 12.25
CA ASP A 13 -12.82 9.88 13.08
C ASP A 13 -13.03 9.45 14.54
N GLY A 14 -12.00 8.89 15.19
CA GLY A 14 -12.23 8.35 16.54
C GLY A 14 -11.05 7.97 17.41
N LYS A 15 -9.81 7.96 16.90
CA LYS A 15 -8.62 7.58 17.68
C LYS A 15 -7.51 8.61 17.50
N ILE A 16 -6.66 8.76 18.52
CA ILE A 16 -5.47 9.64 18.44
C ILE A 16 -4.59 9.14 17.30
N GLU A 17 -4.22 10.06 16.42
CA GLU A 17 -3.38 9.72 15.30
C GLU A 17 -1.93 9.52 15.75
N THR A 18 -1.39 8.36 15.41
CA THR A 18 0.03 8.01 15.49
C THR A 18 0.39 7.27 14.21
N ALA A 19 1.68 7.15 13.89
CA ALA A 19 2.08 6.33 12.73
C ALA A 19 1.58 4.87 12.87
N VAL A 20 1.64 4.31 14.08
CA VAL A 20 1.13 2.96 14.35
C VAL A 20 -0.37 2.90 14.14
N HIS A 21 -1.13 3.87 14.67
CA HIS A 21 -2.56 3.93 14.43
C HIS A 21 -2.87 4.05 12.93
N LEU A 22 -2.32 5.05 12.25
CA LEU A 22 -2.62 5.34 10.84
C LEU A 22 -2.38 4.12 9.94
N PHE A 23 -1.26 3.42 10.10
CA PHE A 23 -0.86 2.36 9.17
C PHE A 23 -1.22 0.93 9.63
N LEU A 24 -1.52 0.70 10.91
CA LEU A 24 -1.86 -0.65 11.43
C LEU A 24 -3.24 -0.76 12.06
N HIS A 25 -3.71 0.27 12.80
CA HIS A 25 -4.90 0.15 13.66
C HIS A 25 -6.05 1.08 13.27
N CYS A 26 -5.90 1.83 12.19
CA CYS A 26 -6.94 2.69 11.66
C CYS A 26 -7.95 1.82 10.92
N ASP A 27 -9.20 1.83 11.41
CA ASP A 27 -10.27 0.97 10.89
C ASP A 27 -10.60 1.29 9.43
N TRP A 28 -10.37 2.53 9.00
CA TRP A 28 -10.52 2.94 7.60
C TRP A 28 -9.37 2.41 6.73
N VAL A 29 -8.13 2.58 7.17
CA VAL A 29 -6.95 2.08 6.44
C VAL A 29 -6.93 0.54 6.40
N ALA A 30 -7.47 -0.13 7.42
CA ALA A 30 -7.64 -1.58 7.42
C ALA A 30 -8.51 -2.07 6.26
N LYS A 31 -9.52 -1.29 5.81
CA LYS A 31 -10.35 -1.62 4.63
C LYS A 31 -9.55 -1.53 3.34
N VAL A 32 -8.81 -0.43 3.15
CA VAL A 32 -7.90 -0.28 2.00
C VAL A 32 -6.95 -1.46 1.94
N TRP A 33 -6.39 -1.79 3.10
CA TRP A 33 -5.41 -2.83 3.22
C TRP A 33 -5.97 -4.22 2.93
N TYR A 34 -7.17 -4.52 3.44
CA TYR A 34 -7.89 -5.75 3.12
C TYR A 34 -8.03 -5.95 1.60
N GLU A 35 -8.44 -4.91 0.86
CA GLU A 35 -8.56 -4.98 -0.60
C GLU A 35 -7.21 -5.18 -1.31
N ILE A 36 -6.12 -4.62 -0.80
CA ILE A 36 -4.77 -4.87 -1.33
C ILE A 36 -4.35 -6.33 -1.10
N THR A 37 -4.56 -6.86 0.10
CA THR A 37 -4.22 -8.26 0.39
C THR A 37 -5.08 -9.25 -0.39
N ARG A 38 -6.37 -8.94 -0.56
CA ARG A 38 -7.29 -9.72 -1.40
C ARG A 38 -6.85 -9.73 -2.86
N TRP A 39 -6.45 -8.58 -3.38
CA TRP A 39 -5.89 -8.46 -4.73
C TRP A 39 -4.64 -9.32 -4.92
N LEU A 40 -3.79 -9.42 -3.89
CA LEU A 40 -2.56 -10.23 -3.93
C LEU A 40 -2.77 -11.71 -3.56
N GLY A 41 -3.99 -12.11 -3.22
CA GLY A 41 -4.29 -13.48 -2.77
C GLY A 41 -3.71 -13.82 -1.39
N PHE A 42 -3.36 -12.82 -0.58
CA PHE A 42 -2.79 -13.01 0.75
C PHE A 42 -3.86 -12.96 1.84
N THR A 43 -3.71 -13.82 2.84
CA THR A 43 -4.47 -13.73 4.10
C THR A 43 -3.64 -12.96 5.10
N LEU A 44 -4.22 -11.88 5.65
CA LEU A 44 -3.50 -10.99 6.55
C LEU A 44 -3.69 -11.38 8.02
N ILE A 45 -2.58 -11.38 8.77
CA ILE A 45 -2.58 -11.22 10.22
C ILE A 45 -1.98 -9.83 10.50
N ILE A 46 -2.70 -8.97 11.22
CA ILE A 46 -2.19 -7.64 11.58
C ILE A 46 -1.08 -7.82 12.62
N PRO A 47 0.17 -7.40 12.33
CA PRO A 47 1.29 -7.55 13.24
C PRO A 47 1.29 -6.44 14.31
N PRO A 48 2.05 -6.59 15.41
CA PRO A 48 2.02 -5.66 16.53
C PRO A 48 2.81 -4.35 16.26
N ASN A 49 3.65 -4.29 15.23
CA ASN A 49 4.36 -3.06 14.87
C ASN A 49 4.73 -3.01 13.37
N LEU A 50 5.05 -1.79 12.90
CA LEU A 50 5.39 -1.48 11.52
C LEU A 50 6.62 -2.24 10.99
N ALA A 51 7.62 -2.50 11.83
CA ALA A 51 8.84 -3.17 11.41
C ALA A 51 8.58 -4.65 11.10
N ILE A 52 7.82 -5.34 11.96
CA ILE A 52 7.39 -6.72 11.72
C ILE A 52 6.49 -6.79 10.50
N TYR A 53 5.60 -5.80 10.33
CA TYR A 53 4.74 -5.72 9.16
C TYR A 53 5.53 -5.64 7.85
N PHE A 54 6.49 -4.73 7.79
CA PHE A 54 7.38 -4.65 6.65
C PHE A 54 8.19 -5.93 6.46
N ALA A 55 8.70 -6.54 7.54
CA ALA A 55 9.45 -7.78 7.46
C ALA A 55 8.62 -8.93 6.86
N MET A 56 7.37 -9.08 7.29
CA MET A 56 6.43 -10.07 6.72
C MET A 56 6.27 -9.87 5.21
N TRP A 57 6.16 -8.63 4.75
CA TRP A 57 6.11 -8.32 3.32
C TRP A 57 7.41 -8.63 2.59
N ALA A 58 8.54 -8.29 3.19
CA ALA A 58 9.84 -8.59 2.61
C ALA A 58 10.16 -10.09 2.57
N THR A 59 9.45 -10.95 3.32
CA THR A 59 9.71 -12.38 3.39
C THR A 59 8.56 -13.27 2.89
N CYS A 60 7.42 -12.70 2.52
CA CYS A 60 6.24 -13.46 2.08
C CYS A 60 6.43 -14.21 0.76
N VAL A 61 7.43 -13.84 -0.04
CA VAL A 61 7.78 -14.53 -1.29
C VAL A 61 9.26 -14.85 -1.36
N SER A 62 9.60 -15.96 -2.01
CA SER A 62 10.97 -16.44 -2.12
C SER A 62 11.72 -15.84 -3.32
N ASN A 63 11.01 -15.49 -4.41
CA ASN A 63 11.62 -14.97 -5.62
C ASN A 63 12.07 -13.51 -5.44
N LYS A 64 13.32 -13.19 -5.83
CA LYS A 64 13.88 -11.83 -5.71
C LYS A 64 13.10 -10.77 -6.49
N LYS A 65 12.55 -11.11 -7.66
CA LYS A 65 11.79 -10.17 -8.51
C LYS A 65 10.40 -9.90 -7.91
N GLU A 66 9.69 -10.94 -7.51
CA GLU A 66 8.40 -10.82 -6.81
C GLU A 66 8.55 -10.02 -5.51
N LYS A 67 9.60 -10.29 -4.73
CA LYS A 67 9.91 -9.55 -3.51
C LYS A 67 10.06 -8.06 -3.77
N LYS A 68 10.69 -7.67 -4.88
CA LYS A 68 10.78 -6.26 -5.28
C LYS A 68 9.40 -5.68 -5.60
N GLY A 69 8.58 -6.39 -6.39
CA GLY A 69 7.22 -5.95 -6.72
C GLY A 69 6.34 -5.76 -5.48
N ILE A 70 6.42 -6.71 -4.54
CA ILE A 70 5.72 -6.65 -3.27
C ILE A 70 6.20 -5.48 -2.39
N CYS A 71 7.52 -5.29 -2.26
CA CYS A 71 8.06 -4.13 -1.54
C CYS A 71 7.63 -2.81 -2.20
N LEU A 72 7.49 -2.74 -3.52
CA LEU A 72 6.97 -1.55 -4.20
C LEU A 72 5.51 -1.28 -3.84
N ILE A 73 4.67 -2.31 -3.80
CA ILE A 73 3.27 -2.18 -3.36
C ILE A 73 3.19 -1.69 -1.92
N TRP A 74 4.00 -2.25 -1.03
CA TRP A 74 4.10 -1.79 0.36
C TRP A 74 4.43 -0.29 0.44
N ASN A 75 5.47 0.15 -0.28
CA ASN A 75 5.86 1.56 -0.28
C ASN A 75 4.76 2.45 -0.88
N ALA A 76 4.08 1.99 -1.94
CA ALA A 76 2.98 2.72 -2.57
C ALA A 76 1.79 2.85 -1.61
N PHE A 77 1.46 1.80 -0.87
CA PHE A 77 0.45 1.84 0.19
C PHE A 77 0.78 2.90 1.24
N MET A 78 1.99 2.87 1.82
CA MET A 78 2.41 3.83 2.84
C MET A 78 2.31 5.28 2.31
N TRP A 79 2.78 5.50 1.08
CA TRP A 79 2.76 6.82 0.46
C TRP A 79 1.36 7.33 0.16
N VAL A 80 0.50 6.51 -0.47
CA VAL A 80 -0.86 6.92 -0.84
C VAL A 80 -1.72 7.13 0.39
N VAL A 81 -1.60 6.31 1.44
CA VAL A 81 -2.31 6.52 2.71
C VAL A 81 -1.89 7.84 3.33
N TRP A 82 -0.59 8.11 3.43
CA TRP A 82 -0.09 9.38 3.96
C TRP A 82 -0.58 10.59 3.15
N LYS A 83 -0.54 10.49 1.81
CA LYS A 83 -1.02 11.53 0.90
C LYS A 83 -2.53 11.76 1.05
N THR A 84 -3.31 10.70 1.20
CA THR A 84 -4.76 10.76 1.40
C THR A 84 -5.08 11.45 2.72
N ARG A 85 -4.45 11.02 3.81
CA ARG A 85 -4.57 11.66 5.13
C ARG A 85 -4.27 13.17 5.06
N ASN A 86 -3.21 13.56 4.36
CA ASN A 86 -2.88 14.98 4.19
C ASN A 86 -3.94 15.74 3.37
N ARG A 87 -4.50 15.14 2.32
CA ARG A 87 -5.60 15.76 1.56
C ARG A 87 -6.84 15.97 2.43
N CYS A 88 -7.17 15.03 3.31
CA CYS A 88 -8.27 15.20 4.25
C CYS A 88 -8.03 16.39 5.19
N ILE A 89 -6.80 16.52 5.72
CA ILE A 89 -6.45 17.62 6.64
C ILE A 89 -6.42 18.98 5.93
N PHE A 90 -5.76 19.09 4.77
CA PHE A 90 -5.48 20.38 4.15
C PHE A 90 -6.54 20.84 3.14
N ASN A 91 -7.26 19.89 2.53
CA ASN A 91 -8.22 20.19 1.47
C ASN A 91 -9.66 19.83 1.84
N ASN A 92 -9.91 19.36 3.07
CA ASN A 92 -11.23 18.93 3.55
C ASN A 92 -11.92 17.92 2.60
N MET A 93 -11.13 17.07 1.95
CA MET A 93 -11.63 16.06 1.02
C MET A 93 -11.96 14.77 1.75
N ALA A 94 -13.07 14.12 1.37
CA ALA A 94 -13.40 12.79 1.85
C ALA A 94 -12.45 11.74 1.25
N ALA A 95 -12.05 10.76 2.06
CA ALA A 95 -11.27 9.63 1.60
C ALA A 95 -12.19 8.50 1.12
N ILE A 96 -12.09 8.15 -0.16
CA ILE A 96 -12.84 7.04 -0.78
C ILE A 96 -11.91 5.83 -0.89
N CYS A 97 -12.33 4.69 -0.31
CA CYS A 97 -11.50 3.51 -0.15
C CYS A 97 -11.06 2.95 -1.52
N GLU A 98 -12.01 2.83 -2.44
CA GLU A 98 -11.81 2.29 -3.78
C GLU A 98 -10.81 3.12 -4.59
N GLU A 99 -10.91 4.45 -4.48
CA GLU A 99 -9.98 5.37 -5.14
C GLU A 99 -8.55 5.25 -4.59
N VAL A 100 -8.41 5.02 -3.29
CA VAL A 100 -7.11 4.83 -2.65
C VAL A 100 -6.50 3.49 -3.05
N VAL A 101 -7.28 2.42 -3.06
CA VAL A 101 -6.85 1.10 -3.53
C VAL A 101 -6.37 1.18 -4.98
N GLU A 102 -7.14 1.84 -5.84
CA GLU A 102 -6.78 2.03 -7.25
C GLU A 102 -5.51 2.88 -7.41
N GLN A 103 -5.36 3.97 -6.64
CA GLN A 103 -4.14 4.77 -6.62
C GLN A 103 -2.90 3.97 -6.19
N ILE A 104 -3.03 3.06 -5.22
CA ILE A 104 -1.93 2.18 -4.80
C ILE A 104 -1.52 1.24 -5.94
N LYS A 105 -2.49 0.62 -6.63
CA LYS A 105 -2.23 -0.26 -7.78
C LYS A 105 -1.52 0.49 -8.91
N VAL A 106 -2.00 1.69 -9.26
CA VAL A 106 -1.41 2.52 -10.32
C VAL A 106 -0.02 3.00 -9.92
N MET A 107 0.17 3.48 -8.69
CA MET A 107 1.46 4.01 -8.25
C MET A 107 2.52 2.93 -8.14
N SER A 108 2.18 1.77 -7.58
CA SER A 108 3.10 0.64 -7.50
C SER A 108 3.54 0.17 -8.89
N TRP A 109 2.60 0.14 -9.86
CA TRP A 109 2.91 -0.12 -11.26
C TRP A 109 3.82 0.95 -11.89
N GLN A 110 3.53 2.24 -11.70
CA GLN A 110 4.35 3.34 -12.22
C GLN A 110 5.80 3.25 -11.71
N TRP A 111 5.96 2.95 -10.42
CA TRP A 111 7.29 2.75 -9.84
C TRP A 111 7.94 1.47 -10.37
N PHE A 112 7.19 0.40 -10.56
CA PHE A 112 7.71 -0.84 -11.15
C PHE A 112 8.27 -0.59 -12.56
N ILE A 113 7.49 -0.01 -13.47
CA ILE A 113 7.95 0.25 -14.84
C ILE A 113 9.11 1.26 -14.88
N GLY A 114 9.13 2.24 -13.97
CA GLY A 114 10.24 3.20 -13.85
C GLY A 114 11.56 2.56 -13.38
N THR A 115 11.49 1.37 -12.77
CA THR A 115 12.67 0.60 -12.32
C THR A 115 13.05 -0.55 -13.27
N MET A 116 12.22 -0.86 -14.26
CA MET A 116 12.40 -1.97 -15.21
C MET A 116 13.08 -1.51 -16.51
N ALA A 117 14.10 -2.25 -16.94
CA ALA A 117 14.89 -1.89 -18.13
C ALA A 117 14.49 -2.62 -19.43
N LYS A 118 13.63 -3.66 -19.39
CA LYS A 118 13.57 -4.65 -20.48
C LYS A 118 12.22 -5.10 -21.07
N ALA A 119 11.05 -4.70 -20.55
CA ALA A 119 9.78 -4.81 -21.27
C ALA A 119 8.67 -4.05 -20.51
N PRO A 120 7.72 -3.40 -21.20
CA PRO A 120 6.60 -2.75 -20.53
C PRO A 120 5.58 -3.81 -20.08
N CYS A 121 5.50 -4.06 -18.77
CA CYS A 121 4.29 -4.66 -18.17
C CYS A 121 3.18 -3.62 -18.22
N LEU A 122 2.06 -3.93 -18.86
CA LEU A 122 0.89 -3.06 -18.93
C LEU A 122 0.17 -3.03 -17.58
N LEU A 123 -0.56 -1.94 -17.30
CA LEU A 123 -1.27 -1.78 -16.03
C LEU A 123 -2.28 -2.91 -15.76
N HIS A 124 -2.96 -3.40 -16.80
CA HIS A 124 -3.94 -4.48 -16.63
C HIS A 124 -3.25 -5.82 -16.30
N GLU A 125 -2.06 -6.07 -16.86
CA GLU A 125 -1.25 -7.26 -16.55
C GLU A 125 -0.76 -7.20 -15.10
N TRP A 126 -0.30 -6.04 -14.65
CA TRP A 126 0.09 -5.80 -13.25
C TRP A 126 -1.05 -6.08 -12.28
N LYS A 127 -2.25 -5.62 -12.62
CA LYS A 127 -3.45 -5.85 -11.81
C LYS A 127 -3.91 -7.30 -11.85
N TRP A 128 -3.63 -8.03 -12.92
CA TRP A 128 -3.99 -9.44 -13.06
C TRP A 128 -3.04 -10.35 -12.30
N SER A 129 -1.73 -10.19 -12.52
CA SER A 129 -0.70 -11.06 -11.95
C SER A 129 0.61 -10.31 -11.76
N LEU A 130 0.95 -10.10 -10.48
CA LEU A 130 2.25 -9.56 -10.09
C LEU A 130 3.39 -10.48 -10.55
N ILE A 131 3.17 -11.80 -10.48
CA ILE A 131 4.16 -12.83 -10.80
C ILE A 131 4.55 -12.73 -12.27
N ASP A 132 3.57 -12.66 -13.17
CA ASP A 132 3.83 -12.64 -14.62
C ASP A 132 4.61 -11.37 -15.03
N CYS A 133 4.21 -10.21 -14.49
CA CYS A 133 4.94 -8.96 -14.70
C CYS A 133 6.34 -8.97 -14.08
N CYS A 134 6.53 -9.60 -12.92
CA CYS A 134 7.82 -9.64 -12.23
C CYS A 134 8.78 -10.65 -12.86
N LEU A 135 8.31 -11.81 -13.29
CA LEU A 135 9.15 -12.84 -13.91
C LEU A 135 9.55 -12.45 -15.34
N GLY A 136 8.72 -11.61 -15.99
CA GLY A 136 8.74 -11.39 -17.43
C GLY A 136 8.14 -12.61 -18.09
N PHE A 137 7.16 -12.42 -18.98
CA PHE A 137 6.68 -13.51 -19.82
C PHE A 137 7.90 -14.24 -20.39
N SER A 138 8.12 -15.46 -19.92
CA SER A 138 9.01 -16.37 -20.60
C SER A 138 8.18 -16.80 -21.79
N ASP A 139 8.38 -16.14 -22.93
CA ASP A 139 7.74 -16.51 -24.18
C ASP A 139 7.85 -18.04 -24.34
N ILE A 140 6.70 -18.71 -24.32
CA ILE A 140 6.54 -20.08 -24.83
C ILE A 140 6.46 -19.99 -26.35
#